data_AF-A0A0G0HCA6-F1
#
_entry.id   AF-A0A0G0HCA6-F1
#
_cell.length_a   1.000
_cell.length_b   1.000
_cell.length_c   1.000
_cell.angle_alpha   90.00
_cell.angle_beta   90.00
_cell.angle_gamma   90.00
#
_symmetry.space_group_name_H-M   'P 1'
#
loop_
_entity.id
_entity.type
_entity.pdbx_description
1 polymer ?
#
loop_
_entity_poly.entity_id
_entity_poly.type
_entity_poly.pdbx_seq_one_letter_code
_entity_poly.pdbx_strand_id
1 'polypeptide(L)'
;MTIAIATFVTWHYPFGVKSYKGITFGMDTFEKAGESTGWASPDDRVPTSSFYVRAFGDESFCIGSMCGIGGYFVDCLGGWISAYRQAQMLDDSIDLSIEDVASGKELVVTVANANGKIVGIYPGARVRNLPYILRNHRDLIDVEKWQMCSNILPRWWK
;
A
#
# COMPACT_ATOMS: atom_id res chain seq x y z
N MET A 1 -32.31 -13.85 25.17
CA MET A 1 -30.84 -14.05 25.14
C MET A 1 -30.42 -13.85 23.69
N THR A 2 -29.93 -12.66 23.36
CA THR A 2 -29.63 -12.26 21.98
C THR A 2 -28.27 -12.84 21.60
N ILE A 3 -28.25 -13.80 20.68
CA ILE A 3 -27.02 -14.37 20.15
C ILE A 3 -26.39 -13.30 19.25
N ALA A 4 -25.35 -12.63 19.75
CA ALA A 4 -24.50 -11.79 18.95
C ALA A 4 -23.69 -12.71 18.03
N ILE A 5 -24.11 -12.79 16.76
CA ILE A 5 -23.34 -13.47 15.72
C ILE A 5 -22.12 -12.59 15.47
N ALA A 6 -20.99 -12.95 16.08
CA ALA A 6 -19.69 -12.42 15.71
C ALA A 6 -19.37 -12.93 14.30
N THR A 7 -19.65 -12.13 13.29
CA THR A 7 -19.14 -12.34 11.94
C THR A 7 -17.63 -12.19 12.00
N PHE A 8 -16.93 -13.32 12.12
CA PHE A 8 -15.52 -13.40 11.79
C PHE A 8 -15.40 -13.04 10.31
N VAL A 9 -15.04 -11.79 10.01
CA VAL A 9 -14.62 -11.40 8.67
C VAL A 9 -13.25 -12.06 8.45
N THR A 10 -13.26 -13.30 7.98
CA THR A 10 -12.07 -13.96 7.45
C THR A 10 -11.71 -13.25 6.16
N TRP A 11 -10.85 -12.24 6.26
CA TRP A 11 -10.39 -11.48 5.11
C TRP A 11 -9.51 -12.37 4.22
N HIS A 12 -10.08 -12.81 3.09
CA HIS A 12 -9.44 -13.66 2.09
C HIS A 12 -8.62 -12.85 1.09
N TYR A 13 -7.45 -12.35 1.47
CA TYR A 13 -6.43 -12.00 0.47
C TYR A 13 -5.23 -12.94 0.64
N PRO A 14 -4.63 -13.38 -0.47
CA PRO A 14 -3.51 -14.30 -0.42
C PRO A 14 -2.29 -13.57 0.15
N PHE A 15 -1.72 -14.11 1.22
CA PHE A 15 -0.42 -13.71 1.75
C PHE A 15 0.68 -14.54 1.08
N GLY A 16 1.88 -13.98 0.94
CA GLY A 16 3.03 -14.69 0.36
C GLY A 16 3.01 -14.84 -1.16
N VAL A 17 2.17 -14.07 -1.86
CA VAL A 17 2.15 -14.01 -3.33
C VAL A 17 3.53 -13.60 -3.85
N LYS A 18 4.09 -14.41 -4.74
CA LYS A 18 5.40 -14.15 -5.38
C LYS A 18 5.29 -13.42 -6.71
N SER A 19 4.15 -13.53 -7.38
CA SER A 19 3.86 -12.83 -8.63
C SER A 19 2.36 -12.64 -8.81
N TYR A 20 1.95 -11.53 -9.43
CA TYR A 20 0.58 -11.24 -9.83
C TYR A 20 0.60 -10.31 -11.05
N LYS A 21 0.14 -10.82 -12.20
CA LYS A 21 -0.07 -10.02 -13.43
C LYS A 21 1.10 -9.06 -13.76
N GLY A 22 2.28 -9.63 -13.99
CA GLY A 22 3.51 -8.88 -14.28
C GLY A 22 4.22 -8.31 -13.05
N ILE A 23 3.53 -8.10 -11.93
CA ILE A 23 4.16 -7.69 -10.66
C ILE A 23 4.86 -8.90 -10.04
N THR A 24 6.16 -8.81 -9.79
CA THR A 24 6.98 -9.89 -9.25
C THR A 24 7.74 -9.46 -8.01
N PHE A 25 7.82 -10.33 -7.01
CA PHE A 25 8.62 -10.10 -5.82
C PHE A 25 10.08 -9.79 -6.21
N GLY A 26 10.65 -8.73 -5.64
CA GLY A 26 12.02 -8.28 -5.88
C GLY A 26 12.20 -7.37 -7.10
N MET A 27 11.16 -7.13 -7.90
CA MET A 27 11.23 -6.10 -8.95
C MET A 27 11.26 -4.69 -8.34
N ASP A 28 11.65 -3.71 -9.15
CA ASP A 28 11.54 -2.31 -8.75
C ASP A 28 10.07 -1.90 -8.59
N THR A 29 9.78 -1.16 -7.53
CA THR A 29 8.52 -0.46 -7.36
C THR A 29 8.41 0.63 -8.42
N PHE A 30 7.18 1.00 -8.71
CA PHE A 30 6.84 2.02 -9.70
C PHE A 30 7.15 3.45 -9.24
N GLU A 31 7.35 3.64 -7.93
CA GLU A 31 7.69 4.92 -7.31
C GLU A 31 8.62 4.69 -6.11
N LYS A 32 9.83 5.26 -6.18
CA LYS A 32 10.82 5.33 -5.09
C LYS A 32 11.40 6.74 -4.93
N ALA A 33 12.20 6.94 -3.87
CA ALA A 33 12.82 8.24 -3.56
C ALA A 33 13.37 8.98 -4.79
N GLY A 34 12.96 10.23 -4.95
CA GLY A 34 13.43 11.13 -6.01
C GLY A 34 12.71 10.96 -7.35
N GLU A 35 11.90 9.92 -7.54
CA GLU A 35 11.08 9.78 -8.74
C GLU A 35 9.93 10.78 -8.75
N SER A 36 9.48 11.13 -9.95
CA SER A 36 8.35 12.05 -10.09
C SER A 36 7.05 11.32 -9.78
N THR A 37 6.20 11.97 -8.99
CA THR A 37 4.82 11.56 -8.69
C THR A 37 3.84 11.99 -9.79
N GLY A 38 4.31 12.72 -10.81
CA GLY A 38 3.45 13.40 -11.78
C GLY A 38 2.67 14.59 -11.20
N TRP A 39 2.97 15.03 -9.97
CA TRP A 39 2.30 16.14 -9.30
C TRP A 39 3.01 17.48 -9.41
N ALA A 40 2.31 18.54 -8.99
CA ALA A 40 2.90 19.85 -8.77
C ALA A 40 3.62 19.91 -7.41
N SER A 41 4.57 20.81 -7.29
CA SER A 41 5.27 21.08 -6.03
C SER A 41 4.28 21.44 -4.91
N PRO A 42 4.50 21.00 -3.65
CA PRO A 42 5.70 20.33 -3.12
C PRO A 42 5.72 18.79 -3.27
N ASP A 43 4.66 18.19 -3.81
CA ASP A 43 4.50 16.74 -3.88
C ASP A 43 4.95 16.17 -5.24
N ASP A 44 5.75 16.89 -6.02
CA ASP A 44 6.20 16.49 -7.36
C ASP A 44 7.25 15.37 -7.35
N ARG A 45 7.75 15.03 -6.17
CA ARG A 45 8.78 14.01 -5.94
C ARG A 45 8.43 13.09 -4.79
N VAL A 46 8.72 11.81 -4.96
CA VAL A 46 8.62 10.82 -3.90
C VAL A 46 9.72 11.07 -2.85
N PRO A 47 9.39 11.21 -1.56
CA PRO A 47 10.38 11.43 -0.52
C PRO A 47 11.21 10.16 -0.23
N THR A 48 12.30 10.35 0.52
CA THR A 48 12.99 9.21 1.15
C THR A 48 12.10 8.62 2.24
N SER A 49 11.91 7.31 2.23
CA SER A 49 11.01 6.61 3.15
C SER A 49 11.56 5.22 3.49
N SER A 50 11.12 4.67 4.62
CA SER A 50 11.55 3.34 5.10
C SER A 50 10.96 2.22 4.23
N PHE A 51 9.80 2.48 3.63
CA PHE A 51 9.12 1.61 2.68
C PHE A 51 8.19 2.42 1.79
N TYR A 52 7.79 1.82 0.67
CA TYR A 52 6.90 2.41 -0.32
C TYR A 52 5.68 1.51 -0.51
N VAL A 53 4.50 2.11 -0.55
CA VAL A 53 3.23 1.43 -0.77
C VAL A 53 2.61 1.97 -2.04
N ARG A 54 2.15 1.08 -2.91
CA ARG A 54 1.35 1.47 -4.05
C ARG A 54 0.07 0.67 -4.12
N ALA A 55 -1.06 1.37 -4.24
CA ALA A 55 -2.37 0.75 -4.37
C ALA A 55 -2.99 1.09 -5.72
N PHE A 56 -3.40 0.06 -6.45
CA PHE A 56 -4.06 0.16 -7.74
C PHE A 56 -5.53 -0.15 -7.59
N GLY A 57 -6.38 0.64 -8.25
CA GLY A 57 -7.81 0.39 -8.38
C GLY A 57 -8.67 0.82 -7.19
N ASP A 58 -8.07 1.19 -6.06
CA ASP A 58 -8.82 1.50 -4.84
C ASP A 58 -9.29 2.95 -4.76
N GLU A 59 -8.38 3.92 -4.81
CA GLU A 59 -8.71 5.34 -4.69
C GLU A 59 -8.62 6.03 -6.05
N SER A 60 -9.52 7.00 -6.32
CA SER A 60 -9.47 7.77 -7.58
C SER A 60 -8.12 8.44 -7.77
N PHE A 61 -7.65 9.10 -6.70
CA PHE A 61 -6.31 9.64 -6.56
C PHE A 61 -6.03 10.01 -5.10
N CYS A 62 -4.93 9.55 -4.51
CA CYS A 62 -4.45 10.06 -3.22
C CYS A 62 -2.95 9.79 -3.00
N ILE A 63 -2.35 10.60 -2.12
CA ILE A 63 -0.96 10.48 -1.66
C ILE A 63 -0.92 10.65 -0.14
N GLY A 64 -0.04 9.90 0.53
CA GLY A 64 0.18 10.01 1.97
C GLY A 64 -1.11 9.89 2.78
N SER A 65 -1.26 10.72 3.81
CA SER A 65 -2.43 10.76 4.69
C SER A 65 -3.74 11.12 4.00
N MET A 66 -3.72 11.65 2.76
CA MET A 66 -4.93 11.85 1.96
C MET A 66 -5.57 10.52 1.55
N CYS A 67 -4.82 9.42 1.60
CA CYS A 67 -5.33 8.05 1.40
C CYS A 67 -6.09 7.51 2.63
N GLY A 68 -6.77 8.39 3.36
CA GLY A 68 -7.54 8.07 4.56
C GLY A 68 -6.70 7.38 5.64
N ILE A 69 -7.36 6.51 6.40
CA ILE A 69 -6.71 5.90 7.57
C ILE A 69 -5.50 5.04 7.20
N GLY A 70 -5.56 4.33 6.06
CA GLY A 70 -4.44 3.51 5.58
C GLY A 70 -3.22 4.36 5.26
N GLY A 71 -3.43 5.51 4.61
CA GLY A 71 -2.35 6.46 4.33
C GLY A 71 -1.78 7.12 5.57
N TYR A 72 -2.63 7.52 6.51
CA TYR A 72 -2.18 8.06 7.80
C TYR A 72 -1.26 7.10 8.55
N PHE A 73 -1.54 5.79 8.49
CA PHE A 73 -0.66 4.77 9.08
C PHE A 73 0.67 4.64 8.35
N VAL A 74 0.66 4.66 7.01
CA VAL A 74 1.90 4.63 6.21
C VAL A 74 2.79 5.82 6.57
N ASP A 75 2.24 7.03 6.56
CA ASP A 75 2.99 8.25 6.86
C ASP A 75 3.59 8.22 8.27
N CYS A 76 2.80 7.82 9.27
CA CYS A 76 3.30 7.75 10.65
C CYS A 76 4.48 6.78 10.76
N LEU A 77 4.34 5.58 10.17
CA LEU A 77 5.36 4.53 10.20
C LEU A 77 6.60 4.85 9.35
N GLY A 78 6.66 6.05 8.75
CA GLY A 78 7.80 6.52 7.99
C GLY A 78 7.86 5.94 6.58
N GLY A 79 6.71 5.51 6.04
CA GLY A 79 6.56 5.08 4.65
C GLY A 79 6.01 6.18 3.76
N TRP A 80 5.98 5.88 2.46
CA TRP A 80 5.28 6.66 1.45
C TRP A 80 4.16 5.83 0.84
N ILE A 81 3.03 6.47 0.52
CA ILE A 81 1.96 5.82 -0.24
C ILE A 81 1.49 6.70 -1.39
N SER A 82 1.26 6.04 -2.51
CA SER A 82 0.44 6.53 -3.61
C SER A 82 -0.65 5.53 -3.95
N ALA A 83 -1.87 6.03 -4.21
CA ALA A 83 -2.96 5.19 -4.68
C ALA A 83 -3.74 5.89 -5.80
N TYR A 84 -3.83 5.22 -6.94
CA TYR A 84 -4.45 5.77 -8.14
C TYR A 84 -5.27 4.72 -8.88
N ARG A 85 -6.36 5.17 -9.50
CA ARG A 85 -7.13 4.42 -10.51
C ARG A 85 -6.73 4.78 -11.94
N GLN A 86 -5.75 5.67 -12.12
CA GLN A 86 -5.43 6.23 -13.43
C GLN A 86 -4.47 5.33 -14.22
N ALA A 87 -4.96 4.92 -15.40
CA ALA A 87 -4.28 4.13 -16.41
C ALA A 87 -2.89 4.61 -16.78
N GLN A 88 -2.72 5.93 -16.85
CA GLN A 88 -1.50 6.59 -17.34
C GLN A 88 -0.31 6.42 -16.40
N MET A 89 -0.57 5.96 -15.18
CA MET A 89 0.46 5.67 -14.20
C MET A 89 0.76 4.16 -14.11
N LEU A 90 0.04 3.31 -14.85
CA LEU A 90 0.40 1.91 -14.98
C LEU A 90 1.60 1.83 -15.93
N ASP A 91 2.66 1.19 -15.46
CA ASP A 91 3.84 0.88 -16.25
C ASP A 91 3.48 -0.20 -17.28
N ASP A 92 3.91 -0.08 -18.53
CA ASP A 92 3.66 -1.06 -19.59
C ASP A 92 4.23 -2.46 -19.25
N SER A 93 5.11 -2.55 -18.25
CA SER A 93 5.69 -3.81 -17.76
C SER A 93 4.75 -4.64 -16.87
N ILE A 94 3.57 -4.13 -16.50
CA ILE A 94 2.58 -4.88 -15.71
C ILE A 94 1.31 -5.20 -16.49
N ASP A 95 0.79 -6.40 -16.26
CA ASP A 95 -0.36 -6.98 -16.98
C ASP A 95 -1.68 -6.69 -16.24
N LEU A 96 -1.80 -5.48 -15.68
CA LEU A 96 -3.05 -5.02 -15.06
C LEU A 96 -3.95 -4.42 -16.13
N SER A 97 -5.23 -4.80 -16.10
CA SER A 97 -6.21 -4.25 -17.03
C SER A 97 -6.50 -2.80 -16.62
N ILE A 98 -6.16 -1.85 -17.50
CA ILE A 98 -6.45 -0.43 -17.32
C ILE A 98 -7.93 -0.20 -16.99
N GLU A 99 -8.83 -0.85 -17.72
CA GLU A 99 -10.27 -0.71 -17.54
C GLU A 99 -10.73 -1.27 -16.18
N ASP A 100 -10.19 -2.43 -15.78
CA ASP A 100 -10.55 -3.04 -14.51
C ASP A 100 -9.98 -2.28 -13.32
N VAL A 101 -8.77 -1.71 -13.44
CA VAL A 101 -8.19 -0.81 -12.44
C VAL A 101 -9.03 0.47 -12.32
N ALA A 102 -9.35 1.12 -13.44
CA ALA A 102 -10.12 2.36 -13.44
C ALA A 102 -11.53 2.17 -12.85
N SER A 103 -12.17 1.03 -13.13
CA SER A 103 -13.47 0.66 -12.58
C SER A 103 -13.42 0.08 -11.16
N GLY A 104 -12.23 -0.18 -10.62
CA GLY A 104 -12.03 -0.79 -9.30
C GLY A 104 -12.40 -2.27 -9.21
N LYS A 105 -12.56 -2.94 -10.36
CA LYS A 105 -12.72 -4.41 -10.46
C LYS A 105 -11.40 -5.12 -10.18
N GLU A 106 -10.29 -4.50 -10.56
CA GLU A 106 -8.94 -4.98 -10.30
C GLU A 106 -8.32 -4.13 -9.18
N LEU A 107 -7.94 -4.80 -8.09
CA LEU A 107 -7.35 -4.19 -6.91
C LEU A 107 -6.05 -4.90 -6.59
N VAL A 108 -4.99 -4.15 -6.32
CA VAL A 108 -3.76 -4.72 -5.79
C VAL A 108 -3.01 -3.67 -4.98
N VAL A 109 -2.52 -4.08 -3.82
CA VAL A 109 -1.57 -3.30 -3.02
C VAL A 109 -0.20 -3.95 -3.13
N THR A 110 0.83 -3.15 -3.33
CA THR A 110 2.23 -3.57 -3.28
C THR A 110 2.94 -2.85 -2.14
N VAL A 111 3.91 -3.53 -1.54
CA VAL A 111 4.81 -2.98 -0.52
C VAL A 111 6.24 -3.21 -0.99
N ALA A 112 7.05 -2.17 -0.97
CA ALA A 112 8.46 -2.21 -1.31
C ALA A 112 9.33 -1.68 -0.17
N ASN A 113 10.55 -2.19 -0.05
CA ASN A 113 11.51 -1.73 0.94
C ASN A 113 12.12 -0.35 0.58
N ALA A 114 12.96 0.21 1.46
CA ALA A 114 13.63 1.49 1.25
C ALA A 114 14.46 1.59 -0.05
N ASN A 115 14.92 0.45 -0.60
CA ASN A 115 15.63 0.40 -1.87
C ASN A 115 14.69 0.35 -3.09
N GLY A 116 13.38 0.44 -2.87
CA GLY A 116 12.37 0.34 -3.90
C GLY A 116 12.16 -1.07 -4.44
N LYS A 117 12.52 -2.13 -3.71
CA LYS A 117 12.24 -3.52 -4.15
C LYS A 117 10.94 -4.03 -3.56
N ILE A 118 10.05 -4.56 -4.41
CA ILE A 118 8.77 -5.14 -3.97
C ILE A 118 9.01 -6.34 -3.06
N VAL A 119 8.53 -6.26 -1.83
CA VAL A 119 8.61 -7.32 -0.80
C VAL A 119 7.22 -7.82 -0.37
N GLY A 120 6.14 -7.21 -0.87
CA GLY A 120 4.78 -7.66 -0.62
C GLY A 120 3.86 -7.37 -1.81
N ILE A 121 3.01 -8.33 -2.15
CA ILE A 121 2.00 -8.22 -3.20
C ILE A 121 0.68 -8.72 -2.62
N TYR A 122 -0.37 -7.92 -2.72
CA TYR A 122 -1.66 -8.15 -2.10
C TYR A 122 -2.81 -7.94 -3.10
N PRO A 123 -3.07 -8.92 -3.97
CA PRO A 123 -4.21 -8.88 -4.88
C PRO A 123 -5.53 -8.82 -4.10
N GLY A 124 -6.47 -8.01 -4.58
CA GLY A 124 -7.77 -7.76 -3.94
C GLY A 124 -7.73 -6.82 -2.73
N ALA A 125 -6.54 -6.43 -2.28
CA ALA A 125 -6.41 -5.54 -1.12
C ALA A 125 -6.66 -4.08 -1.49
N ARG A 126 -7.08 -3.33 -0.47
CA ARG A 126 -7.39 -1.90 -0.51
C ARG A 126 -6.50 -1.14 0.45
N VAL A 127 -6.42 0.18 0.30
CA VAL A 127 -5.73 1.11 1.20
C VAL A 127 -6.21 0.93 2.64
N ARG A 128 -7.51 0.72 2.87
CA ARG A 128 -8.05 0.41 4.21
C ARG A 128 -7.48 -0.87 4.85
N ASN A 129 -6.83 -1.74 4.08
CA ASN A 129 -6.21 -2.97 4.55
C ASN A 129 -4.74 -2.79 4.96
N LEU A 130 -4.16 -1.61 4.72
CA LEU A 130 -2.75 -1.32 5.04
C LEU A 130 -2.35 -1.57 6.49
N PRO A 131 -3.18 -1.28 7.51
CA PRO A 131 -2.82 -1.64 8.88
C PRO A 131 -2.56 -3.15 9.01
N TYR A 132 -3.31 -4.00 8.30
CA TYR A 132 -3.11 -5.44 8.41
C TYR A 132 -1.90 -5.90 7.60
N ILE A 133 -1.73 -5.31 6.42
CA ILE A 133 -0.60 -5.59 5.53
C ILE A 133 0.72 -5.23 6.20
N LEU A 134 0.84 -4.00 6.71
CA LEU A 134 2.08 -3.47 7.28
C LEU A 134 2.48 -4.17 8.59
N ARG A 135 1.53 -4.82 9.29
CA ARG A 135 1.87 -5.67 10.43
C ARG A 135 2.80 -6.82 10.04
N ASN A 136 2.69 -7.32 8.81
CA ASN A 136 3.56 -8.38 8.29
C ASN A 136 4.89 -7.85 7.73
N HIS A 137 5.07 -6.53 7.70
CA HIS A 137 6.26 -5.83 7.21
C HIS A 137 6.87 -4.96 8.31
N ARG A 138 6.78 -5.38 9.58
CA ARG A 138 7.38 -4.63 10.70
C ARG A 138 8.89 -4.51 10.59
N ASP A 139 9.53 -5.44 9.91
CA ASP A 139 10.95 -5.41 9.58
C ASP A 139 11.34 -4.20 8.71
N LEU A 140 10.39 -3.58 8.01
CA LEU A 140 10.61 -2.36 7.23
C LEU A 140 10.44 -1.07 8.05
N ILE A 141 9.97 -1.17 9.29
CA ILE A 141 9.58 -0.01 10.11
C ILE A 141 10.66 0.22 11.16
N ASP A 142 11.19 1.44 11.19
CA ASP A 142 12.12 1.85 12.23
C ASP A 142 11.48 1.73 13.63
N VAL A 143 12.25 1.24 14.60
CA VAL A 143 11.75 0.98 15.96
C VAL A 143 11.27 2.26 16.64
N GLU A 144 11.95 3.39 16.44
CA GLU A 144 11.57 4.68 17.00
C GLU A 144 10.25 5.15 16.38
N LYS A 145 10.11 5.02 15.05
CA LYS A 145 8.85 5.32 14.34
C LYS A 145 7.70 4.45 14.84
N TRP A 146 7.92 3.14 15.00
CA TRP A 146 6.91 2.25 15.56
C TRP A 146 6.49 2.68 16.97
N GLN A 147 7.44 3.02 17.85
CA GLN A 147 7.15 3.49 19.20
C GLN A 147 6.32 4.78 19.20
N MET A 148 6.71 5.77 18.39
CA MET A 148 5.98 7.03 18.23
C MET A 148 4.54 6.82 17.75
N CYS A 149 4.33 5.89 16.82
CA CYS A 149 3.03 5.59 16.23
C CYS A 149 2.21 4.57 17.02
N SER A 150 2.79 3.91 18.03
CA SER A 150 2.16 2.79 18.74
C SER A 150 0.81 3.15 19.38
N ASN A 151 0.57 4.43 19.70
CA ASN A 151 -0.69 4.89 20.29
C ASN A 151 -1.83 5.06 19.30
N ILE A 152 -1.52 5.28 18.02
CA ILE A 152 -2.52 5.37 16.95
C ILE A 152 -2.77 4.02 16.28
N LEU A 153 -1.80 3.09 16.37
CA LEU A 153 -1.90 1.77 15.78
C LEU A 153 -3.01 0.94 16.45
N PRO A 154 -3.74 0.11 15.69
CA PRO A 154 -4.75 -0.77 16.26
C PRO A 154 -4.15 -1.67 17.35
N ARG A 155 -4.91 -1.99 18.40
CA ARG A 155 -4.40 -2.78 19.54
C ARG A 155 -3.73 -4.11 19.15
N TRP A 156 -4.19 -4.75 18.08
CA TRP A 156 -3.62 -6.00 17.57
C TRP A 156 -2.25 -5.84 16.88
N TRP A 157 -1.71 -4.61 16.81
CA TRP A 157 -0.31 -4.32 16.50
C TRP A 157 0.61 -4.31 17.73
N LYS A 158 0.08 -4.29 18.93
CA LYS A 158 0.90 -4.45 20.14
C LYS A 158 1.03 -5.95 20.43
#